data_AF-A0A7C5BRF1-F1
#
_entry.id   AF-A0A7C5BRF1-F1
#
_cell.length_a   1.000
_cell.length_b   1.000
_cell.length_c   1.000
_cell.angle_alpha   90.00
_cell.angle_beta   90.00
_cell.angle_gamma   90.00
#
_symmetry.space_group_name_H-M   'P 1'
#
loop_
_entity.id
_entity.type
_entity.pdbx_description
1 polymer ?
#
loop_
_entity_poly.entity_id
_entity_poly.type
_entity_poly.pdbx_seq_one_letter_code
_entity_poly.pdbx_strand_id
1 'polypeptide(L)'
;MHFAERIATKLARFGEEFTLGGTTYRGIFKALDSGTMRTYLDDVEIMGVVHPALLLVTGPDVPIDTEDTVDRDGRTYYVLKTSLQRIGDTAVAKIAVLS
;
A
#
# COMPACT_ATOMS: atom_id res chain seq x y z
N MET A 1 3.25 -20.25 14.19
CA MET A 1 2.82 -18.87 13.85
C MET A 1 2.72 -18.79 12.34
N HIS A 2 1.50 -18.74 11.81
CA HIS A 2 1.24 -18.69 10.37
C HIS A 2 1.69 -17.32 9.80
N PHE A 3 2.06 -17.26 8.53
CA PHE A 3 2.54 -16.02 7.92
C PHE A 3 1.55 -14.86 8.03
N ALA A 4 0.25 -15.14 7.86
CA ALA A 4 -0.82 -14.15 8.02
C ALA A 4 -0.82 -13.50 9.42
N GLU A 5 -0.61 -14.30 10.48
CA GLU A 5 -0.53 -13.79 11.86
C GLU A 5 0.67 -12.86 12.05
N ARG A 6 1.78 -13.11 11.35
CA ARG A 6 2.97 -12.23 11.38
C ARG A 6 2.69 -10.89 10.72
N ILE A 7 1.96 -10.88 9.60
CA ILE A 7 1.57 -9.63 8.92
C ILE A 7 0.59 -8.84 9.80
N ALA A 8 -0.44 -9.49 10.33
CA ALA A 8 -1.39 -8.86 11.25
C ALA A 8 -0.68 -8.26 12.47
N THR A 9 0.26 -9.00 13.07
CA THR A 9 1.07 -8.51 14.20
C THR A 9 1.93 -7.31 13.81
N LYS A 10 2.54 -7.33 12.61
CA LYS A 10 3.33 -6.20 12.11
C LYS A 10 2.45 -4.96 11.91
N LEU A 11 1.29 -5.11 11.27
CA LEU A 11 0.34 -4.01 11.07
C LEU A 11 -0.15 -3.44 12.40
N ALA A 12 -0.45 -4.29 13.39
CA ALA A 12 -0.87 -3.83 14.71
C ALA A 12 0.24 -3.03 15.42
N ARG A 13 1.50 -3.46 15.31
CA ARG A 13 2.64 -2.84 16.04
C ARG A 13 3.25 -1.63 15.34
N PHE A 14 3.30 -1.64 14.02
CA PHE A 14 4.05 -0.65 13.22
C PHE A 14 3.18 0.07 12.19
N GLY A 15 1.93 -0.34 12.03
CA GLY A 15 1.01 0.33 11.13
C GLY A 15 0.57 1.68 11.70
N GLU A 16 0.51 2.64 10.80
CA GLU A 16 0.04 4.00 11.01
C GLU A 16 -1.41 4.09 10.52
N GLU A 17 -2.17 5.01 11.13
CA GLU A 17 -3.55 5.25 10.72
C GLU A 17 -3.59 6.13 9.47
N PHE A 18 -4.50 5.80 8.55
CA PHE A 18 -4.79 6.60 7.37
C PHE A 18 -6.28 6.57 7.10
N THR A 19 -6.79 7.61 6.43
CA THR A 19 -8.21 7.70 6.08
C THR A 19 -8.39 7.37 4.60
N LEU A 20 -9.40 6.56 4.31
CA LEU A 20 -9.85 6.27 2.96
C LEU A 20 -11.37 6.33 2.93
N GLY A 21 -11.94 7.15 2.03
CA GLY A 21 -13.40 7.28 1.92
C GLY A 21 -14.11 7.65 3.23
N GLY A 22 -13.44 8.41 4.11
CA GLY A 22 -13.97 8.79 5.44
C GLY A 22 -13.87 7.70 6.52
N THR A 23 -13.31 6.53 6.22
CA THR A 23 -13.06 5.47 7.20
C THR A 23 -11.56 5.37 7.53
N THR A 24 -11.24 5.18 8.81
CA THR A 24 -9.85 5.03 9.27
C THR A 24 -9.42 3.57 9.18
N TYR A 25 -8.30 3.34 8.51
CA TYR A 25 -7.63 2.05 8.39
C TYR A 25 -6.21 2.14 8.95
N ARG A 26 -5.54 0.99 9.06
CA ARG A 26 -4.15 0.90 9.50
C ARG A 26 -3.28 0.25 8.43
N GLY A 27 -2.15 0.88 8.12
CA GLY A 27 -1.22 0.41 7.10
C GLY A 27 0.21 0.83 7.39
N ILE A 28 1.17 0.15 6.77
CA ILE A 28 2.59 0.49 6.85
C ILE A 28 2.97 1.20 5.56
N PHE A 29 3.49 2.42 5.68
CA PHE A 29 4.01 3.19 4.55
C PHE A 29 5.51 2.96 4.42
N LYS A 30 5.98 2.75 3.19
CA LYS A 30 7.40 2.63 2.87
C LYS A 30 7.70 3.46 1.63
N ALA A 31 8.75 4.29 1.67
CA ALA A 31 9.22 4.94 0.46
C ALA A 31 9.65 3.90 -0.60
N LEU A 32 9.18 4.09 -1.83
CA LEU A 32 9.59 3.29 -2.98
C LEU A 32 10.83 3.92 -3.61
N ASP A 33 11.97 3.25 -3.50
CA ASP A 33 13.13 3.56 -4.32
C ASP A 33 12.92 3.12 -5.78
N SER A 34 13.72 3.66 -6.70
CA SER A 34 13.61 3.38 -8.13
C SER A 34 13.71 1.90 -8.50
N GLY A 35 14.47 1.10 -7.73
CA GLY A 35 14.56 -0.34 -7.95
C GLY A 35 13.28 -1.06 -7.55
N THR A 36 12.72 -0.69 -6.40
CA THR A 36 11.47 -1.26 -5.90
C THR A 36 10.27 -0.82 -6.76
N MET A 37 10.26 0.40 -7.32
CA MET A 37 9.20 0.85 -8.23
C MET A 37 9.05 -0.07 -9.45
N ARG A 38 10.16 -0.50 -10.06
CA ARG A 38 10.15 -1.43 -11.22
C ARG A 38 9.59 -2.83 -10.92
N THR A 39 9.38 -3.16 -9.65
CA THR A 39 8.71 -4.42 -9.26
C THR A 39 7.19 -4.32 -9.49
N TYR A 40 6.63 -3.11 -9.48
CA TYR A 40 5.19 -2.88 -9.49
C TYR A 40 4.72 -2.05 -10.68
N LEU A 41 5.58 -1.15 -11.15
CA LEU A 41 5.31 -0.19 -12.22
C LEU A 41 6.15 -0.51 -13.45
N ASP A 42 5.58 -0.27 -14.63
CA ASP A 42 6.34 -0.25 -15.88
C ASP A 42 7.07 1.09 -16.08
N ASP A 43 7.93 1.16 -17.10
CA ASP A 43 8.75 2.35 -17.34
C ASP A 43 7.90 3.60 -17.65
N VAL A 44 6.73 3.45 -18.29
CA VAL A 44 5.84 4.59 -18.62
C VAL A 44 5.20 5.14 -17.35
N GLU A 45 4.75 4.25 -16.47
CA GLU A 45 4.17 4.63 -15.19
C GLU A 45 5.21 5.30 -14.28
N ILE A 46 6.45 4.77 -14.24
CA ILE A 46 7.54 5.37 -13.47
C ILE A 46 7.85 6.79 -13.96
N MET A 47 7.81 7.04 -15.26
CA MET A 47 8.01 8.38 -15.82
C MET A 47 6.92 9.37 -15.39
N GLY A 48 5.73 8.88 -15.03
CA GLY A 48 4.62 9.70 -14.54
C GLY A 48 4.66 10.00 -13.03
N VAL A 49 5.57 9.39 -12.27
CA VAL A 49 5.70 9.59 -10.81
C VAL A 49 6.36 10.94 -10.53
N VAL A 50 5.58 11.92 -10.07
CA VAL A 50 6.05 13.30 -9.83
C VAL A 50 6.55 13.49 -8.39
N HIS A 51 6.16 12.62 -7.47
CA HIS A 51 6.49 12.71 -6.04
C HIS A 51 7.16 11.42 -5.56
N PRO A 52 7.80 11.41 -4.38
CA PRO A 52 8.30 10.16 -3.83
C PRO A 52 7.17 9.15 -3.68
N ALA A 53 7.18 8.10 -4.51
CA ALA A 53 6.17 7.06 -4.46
C ALA A 53 6.23 6.31 -3.12
N LEU A 54 5.08 5.88 -2.63
CA LEU A 54 4.98 5.10 -1.39
C LEU A 54 4.37 3.73 -1.69
N LEU A 55 4.90 2.72 -1.02
CA LEU A 55 4.26 1.42 -0.89
C LEU A 55 3.47 1.41 0.41
N LEU A 56 2.15 1.30 0.29
CA LEU A 56 1.24 1.12 1.41
C LEU A 56 0.90 -0.36 1.54
N VAL A 57 1.23 -0.95 2.68
CA VAL A 57 0.90 -2.35 3.01
C VAL A 57 -0.24 -2.35 4.03
N THR A 58 -1.32 -3.07 3.73
CA THR A 58 -2.54 -3.11 4.56
C THR A 58 -2.99 -4.55 4.81
N GLY A 59 -4.02 -4.72 5.64
CA GLY A 59 -4.75 -5.99 5.74
C GLY A 59 -5.41 -6.37 4.41
N PRO A 60 -5.67 -7.67 4.16
CA PRO A 60 -6.20 -8.14 2.88
C PRO A 60 -7.58 -7.57 2.53
N ASP A 61 -8.37 -7.20 3.54
CA ASP A 61 -9.77 -6.76 3.38
C ASP A 61 -9.93 -5.23 3.29
N VAL A 62 -8.83 -4.47 3.31
CA VAL A 62 -8.91 -3.01 3.17
C VAL A 62 -9.37 -2.67 1.75
N PRO A 63 -10.46 -1.90 1.58
CA PRO A 63 -11.07 -1.62 0.28
C PRO A 63 -10.34 -0.47 -0.43
N ILE A 64 -9.02 -0.57 -0.56
CA ILE A 64 -8.18 0.41 -1.28
C ILE A 64 -8.03 -0.01 -2.72
N ASP A 65 -8.49 0.80 -3.66
CA ASP A 65 -8.48 0.51 -5.09
C ASP A 65 -7.75 1.61 -5.87
N THR A 66 -7.54 1.41 -7.18
CA THR A 66 -6.89 2.40 -8.03
C THR A 66 -7.71 3.68 -8.10
N GLU A 67 -7.06 4.83 -8.25
CA GLU A 67 -7.65 6.18 -8.27
C GLU A 67 -8.14 6.70 -6.91
N ASP A 68 -8.17 5.85 -5.87
CA ASP A 68 -8.37 6.31 -4.51
C ASP A 68 -7.29 7.30 -4.08
N THR A 69 -7.65 8.17 -3.14
CA THR A 69 -6.73 9.15 -2.57
C THR A 69 -6.42 8.86 -1.10
N VAL A 70 -5.16 9.02 -0.71
CA VAL A 70 -4.71 8.91 0.68
C VAL A 70 -3.96 10.18 1.06
N ASP A 71 -4.44 10.87 2.10
CA ASP A 71 -3.76 12.03 2.66
C ASP A 71 -2.72 11.62 3.68
N ARG A 72 -1.49 12.10 3.50
CA ARG A 72 -0.36 11.85 4.40
C ARG A 72 0.62 13.01 4.39
N ASP A 73 1.10 13.41 5.57
CA ASP A 73 2.14 14.44 5.74
C ASP A 73 1.82 15.76 5.00
N GLY A 74 0.53 16.12 4.94
CA GLY A 74 0.04 17.33 4.25
C GLY A 74 0.01 17.21 2.72
N ARG A 75 0.10 16.00 2.17
CA ARG A 75 0.05 15.70 0.74
C ARG A 75 -1.03 14.67 0.45
N THR A 76 -1.73 14.85 -0.67
CA THR A 76 -2.66 13.85 -1.20
C THR A 76 -1.91 12.97 -2.19
N TYR A 77 -1.93 11.67 -1.96
CA TYR A 77 -1.38 10.68 -2.87
C TYR A 77 -2.50 9.95 -3.60
N TYR A 78 -2.28 9.60 -4.86
CA TYR A 78 -3.18 8.78 -5.65
C TYR A 78 -2.71 7.33 -5.67
N VAL A 79 -3.64 6.39 -5.54
CA VAL A 79 -3.36 4.97 -5.70
C VAL A 79 -3.22 4.65 -7.19
N LEU A 80 -1.99 4.34 -7.60
CA LEU A 80 -1.68 3.96 -8.99
C LEU A 80 -2.02 2.49 -9.26
N LYS A 81 -1.68 1.61 -8.33
CA LYS A 81 -1.86 0.16 -8.46
C LYS A 81 -2.12 -0.47 -7.13
N THR A 82 -2.89 -1.56 -7.15
CA THR A 82 -3.10 -2.41 -5.99
C THR A 82 -2.83 -3.87 -6.33
N SER A 83 -2.43 -4.65 -5.33
CA SER A 83 -2.20 -6.08 -5.51
C SER A 83 -2.52 -6.83 -4.22
N LEU A 84 -3.38 -7.86 -4.34
CA LEU A 84 -3.69 -8.75 -3.23
C LEU A 84 -2.64 -9.86 -3.16
N GLN A 85 -1.88 -9.87 -2.07
CA GLN A 85 -0.86 -10.88 -1.81
C GLN A 85 -1.50 -12.12 -1.19
N ARG A 86 -1.19 -13.28 -1.75
CA ARG A 86 -1.70 -14.59 -1.32
C ARG A 86 -0.57 -15.57 -1.00
N ILE A 87 -0.81 -16.48 -0.06
CA ILE A 87 0.02 -17.66 0.18
C ILE A 87 -0.89 -18.88 0.12
N GLY A 88 -0.72 -19.68 -0.93
CA GLY A 88 -1.76 -20.64 -1.32
C GLY A 88 -3.05 -19.87 -1.66
N ASP A 89 -4.18 -20.32 -1.12
CA ASP A 89 -5.49 -19.68 -1.34
C ASP A 89 -5.80 -18.56 -0.34
N THR A 90 -4.94 -18.36 0.67
CA THR A 90 -5.17 -17.40 1.75
C THR A 90 -4.65 -16.02 1.37
N ALA A 91 -5.53 -15.02 1.35
CA ALA A 91 -5.14 -13.61 1.24
C ALA A 91 -4.47 -13.14 2.55
N VAL A 92 -3.31 -12.51 2.42
CA VAL A 92 -2.48 -12.14 3.60
C VAL A 92 -2.26 -10.63 3.74
N ALA A 93 -2.24 -9.89 2.64
CA ALA A 93 -2.06 -8.45 2.63
C ALA A 93 -2.56 -7.86 1.32
N LYS A 94 -3.02 -6.61 1.34
CA LYS A 94 -3.21 -5.80 0.14
C LYS A 94 -2.13 -4.73 0.11
N ILE A 95 -1.41 -4.63 -0.99
CA ILE A 95 -0.43 -3.57 -1.22
C ILE A 95 -0.96 -2.55 -2.21
N ALA A 96 -0.64 -1.29 -2.02
CA ALA A 96 -0.96 -0.19 -2.90
C ALA A 96 0.29 0.64 -3.20
N VAL A 97 0.47 1.02 -4.46
CA VAL A 97 1.49 1.99 -4.89
C VAL A 97 0.84 3.35 -4.97
N LEU A 98 1.42 4.31 -4.24
CA LEU A 98 0.94 5.67 -4.11
C LEU A 98 1.91 6.63 -4.80
N SER A 99 1.42 7.65 -5.51
CA SER A 99 2.22 8.74 -6.08
C SER A 99 1.58 10.11 -5.89
#